data_AF-A0A1W0WW84-F1
#
_entry.id   AF-A0A1W0WW84-F1
#
_cell.length_a   1.000
_cell.length_b   1.000
_cell.length_c   1.000
_cell.angle_alpha   90.00
_cell.angle_beta   90.00
_cell.angle_gamma   90.00
#
_symmetry.space_group_name_H-M   'P 1'
#
loop_
_entity.id
_entity.type
_entity.pdbx_description
1 polymer ?
#
loop_
_entity_poly.entity_id
_entity_poly.type
_entity_poly.pdbx_seq_one_letter_code
_entity_poly.pdbx_strand_id
1 'polypeptide(L)'
;MMKLVVFLTLLGMVACETGDTHTVGKNVFDLQQAPLNAAQVSALGTSKAAAYPTYRADAPPKTAFSCASKKQPGFYADLETQCQVYHRCDPAGIQTDYICVNSTVYNQITLVCESFYNVNCAKNVEYENFANARLYTNLPLFDNAPADYLAPSQLVLLQNQAVSQQAAKN
;
A
#
# COMPACT_ATOMS: atom_id res chain seq x y z
N MET A 1 35.77 13.59 52.21
CA MET A 1 34.86 12.60 51.59
C MET A 1 34.00 13.32 50.57
N MET A 2 34.36 13.19 49.29
CA MET A 2 33.68 13.77 48.14
C MET A 2 32.43 12.93 47.84
N LYS A 3 31.22 13.49 47.95
CA LYS A 3 30.01 12.83 47.44
C LYS A 3 29.89 13.14 45.94
N LEU A 4 30.05 12.10 45.13
CA LEU A 4 29.91 12.13 43.68
C LEU A 4 28.44 12.39 43.34
N VAL A 5 28.10 13.59 42.85
CA VAL A 5 26.78 13.89 42.30
C VAL A 5 26.79 13.44 40.84
N VAL A 6 26.17 12.29 40.57
CA VAL A 6 25.97 11.80 39.20
C VAL A 6 24.78 12.56 38.60
N PHE A 7 25.08 13.51 37.72
CA PHE A 7 24.09 14.12 36.85
C PHE A 7 23.66 13.10 35.78
N LEU A 8 22.51 12.44 35.97
CA LEU A 8 21.83 11.74 34.88
C LEU A 8 21.22 12.80 33.94
N THR A 9 21.93 13.16 32.88
CA THR A 9 21.30 13.86 31.76
C THR A 9 20.39 12.86 31.04
N LEU A 10 19.07 13.00 31.20
CA LEU A 10 18.11 12.41 30.27
C LEU A 10 18.38 13.02 28.88
N LEU A 11 19.14 12.31 28.06
CA LEU A 11 19.07 12.45 26.62
C LEU A 11 17.70 11.92 26.20
N GLY A 12 16.70 12.81 26.24
CA GLY A 12 15.43 12.58 25.55
C GLY A 12 15.73 12.44 24.07
N MET A 13 15.80 11.21 23.59
CA MET A 13 15.72 10.94 22.17
C MET A 13 14.31 11.30 21.75
N VAL A 14 14.13 12.53 21.28
CA VAL A 14 13.00 12.86 20.40
C VAL A 14 13.25 12.02 19.15
N ALA A 15 12.62 10.85 19.09
CA ALA A 15 12.45 10.15 17.83
C ALA A 15 11.56 11.06 16.97
N CYS A 16 12.18 11.85 16.09
CA CYS A 16 11.45 12.48 15.02
C CYS A 16 10.86 11.33 14.20
N GLU A 17 9.53 11.14 14.20
CA GLU A 17 8.88 10.27 13.24
C GLU A 17 9.41 10.68 11.87
N THR A 18 10.15 9.78 11.21
CA THR A 18 10.59 10.00 9.83
C THR A 18 9.31 10.22 9.02
N GLY A 19 9.08 11.46 8.58
CA GLY A 19 7.92 11.77 7.74
C GLY A 19 7.90 10.79 6.58
N ASP A 20 6.74 10.17 6.35
CA ASP A 20 6.56 9.17 5.30
C ASP A 20 6.89 9.78 3.92
N THR A 21 8.10 9.54 3.43
CA THR A 21 8.56 10.03 2.13
C THR A 21 7.91 9.28 0.96
N HIS A 22 7.21 8.17 1.22
CA HIS A 22 6.68 7.31 0.18
C HIS A 22 5.42 7.89 -0.47
N THR A 23 4.68 8.73 0.25
CA THR A 23 3.37 9.26 -0.17
C THR A 23 3.33 10.78 -0.38
N VAL A 24 4.31 11.52 0.16
CA VAL A 24 4.36 12.98 0.03
C VAL A 24 4.52 13.43 -1.42
N GLY A 25 3.63 14.31 -1.89
CA GLY A 25 3.66 14.90 -3.23
C GLY A 25 3.26 13.96 -4.36
N LYS A 26 2.75 12.77 -4.04
CA LYS A 26 2.33 11.75 -5.01
C LYS A 26 0.81 11.68 -5.12
N ASN A 27 0.33 11.45 -6.33
CA ASN A 27 -1.06 11.13 -6.60
C ASN A 27 -1.28 9.62 -6.53
N VAL A 28 -2.54 9.19 -6.46
CA VAL A 28 -2.90 7.76 -6.33
C VAL A 28 -2.23 6.87 -7.39
N PHE A 29 -2.13 7.34 -8.64
CA PHE A 29 -1.52 6.57 -9.73
C PHE A 29 0.02 6.50 -9.64
N ASP A 30 0.68 7.39 -8.91
CA ASP A 30 2.13 7.33 -8.63
C ASP A 30 2.46 6.27 -7.56
N LEU A 31 1.47 5.92 -6.72
CA LEU A 31 1.61 4.93 -5.65
C LEU A 31 1.31 3.52 -6.13
N GLN A 32 0.42 3.38 -7.12
CA GLN A 32 0.04 2.09 -7.67
C GLN A 32 1.23 1.38 -8.33
N GLN A 33 1.15 0.05 -8.37
CA GLN A 33 2.16 -0.75 -9.06
C GLN A 33 2.18 -0.38 -10.54
N ALA A 34 3.40 -0.29 -11.11
CA ALA A 34 3.56 -0.02 -12.53
C ALA A 34 2.80 -1.06 -13.38
N PRO A 35 2.15 -0.63 -14.48
CA PRO A 35 1.41 -1.53 -15.34
C PRO A 35 2.35 -2.56 -15.96
N LEU A 36 1.84 -3.78 -16.12
CA LEU A 36 2.56 -4.85 -16.77
C LEU A 36 2.69 -4.61 -18.27
N ASN A 37 3.84 -4.96 -18.83
CA ASN A 37 4.01 -5.00 -20.28
C ASN A 37 3.46 -6.30 -20.88
N ALA A 38 3.38 -6.37 -22.21
CA ALA A 38 2.81 -7.52 -22.91
C ALA A 38 3.50 -8.85 -22.55
N ALA A 39 4.82 -8.89 -22.44
CA ALA A 39 5.57 -10.09 -22.07
C ALA A 39 5.25 -10.54 -20.64
N GLN A 40 5.11 -9.60 -19.71
CA GLN A 40 4.73 -9.89 -18.32
C GLN A 40 3.29 -10.42 -18.23
N VAL A 41 2.35 -9.85 -18.98
CA VAL A 41 0.96 -10.35 -19.04
C VAL A 41 0.92 -11.77 -19.61
N SER A 42 1.66 -12.05 -20.68
CA SER A 42 1.76 -13.41 -21.25
C SER A 42 2.38 -14.40 -20.25
N ALA A 43 3.35 -13.95 -19.45
CA ALA A 43 3.97 -14.78 -18.42
C ALA A 43 2.99 -15.09 -17.27
N LEU A 44 2.14 -14.16 -16.84
CA LEU A 44 1.16 -14.41 -15.78
C LEU A 44 0.21 -15.56 -16.13
N GLY A 45 -0.35 -15.56 -17.36
CA GLY A 45 -1.32 -16.57 -17.78
C GLY A 45 -0.74 -17.98 -17.98
N THR A 46 0.58 -18.09 -18.11
CA THR A 46 1.29 -19.36 -18.36
C THR A 46 2.11 -19.83 -17.16
N SER A 47 2.43 -18.93 -16.24
CA SER A 47 3.27 -19.26 -15.10
C SER A 47 2.47 -19.98 -14.02
N LYS A 48 2.91 -21.20 -13.70
CA LYS A 48 2.52 -21.88 -12.46
C LYS A 48 3.05 -21.15 -11.20
N ALA A 49 3.95 -20.18 -11.39
CA ALA A 49 4.58 -19.37 -10.37
C ALA A 49 3.83 -18.07 -10.02
N ALA A 50 2.94 -17.56 -10.89
CA ALA A 50 2.02 -16.49 -10.55
C ALA A 50 0.89 -17.04 -9.66
N ALA A 51 1.28 -17.48 -8.47
CA ALA A 51 0.38 -17.95 -7.46
C ALA A 51 -0.06 -16.78 -6.59
N TYR A 52 -1.35 -16.73 -6.32
CA TYR A 52 -1.95 -15.88 -5.31
C TYR A 52 -2.57 -16.82 -4.25
N PRO A 53 -2.73 -16.37 -2.99
CA PRO A 53 -3.34 -17.19 -1.95
C PRO A 53 -4.81 -17.52 -2.29
N THR A 54 -5.27 -18.73 -1.93
CA THR A 54 -6.66 -19.18 -2.14
C THR A 54 -7.27 -19.66 -0.83
N TYR A 55 -7.28 -18.78 0.18
CA TYR A 55 -7.93 -19.07 1.45
C TYR A 55 -9.44 -19.21 1.29
N ARG A 56 -10.05 -19.99 2.18
CA ARG A 56 -11.47 -20.27 2.15
C ARG A 56 -12.27 -19.09 2.69
N ALA A 57 -13.30 -18.68 1.96
CA ALA A 57 -14.16 -17.56 2.35
C ALA A 57 -14.92 -17.80 3.67
N ASP A 58 -15.26 -19.06 3.97
CA ASP A 58 -15.99 -19.44 5.17
C ASP A 58 -15.09 -19.69 6.40
N ALA A 59 -13.77 -19.68 6.20
CA ALA A 59 -12.79 -19.86 7.26
C ALA A 59 -11.49 -19.09 6.95
N PRO A 60 -11.50 -17.74 7.01
CA PRO A 60 -10.28 -16.96 6.94
C PRO A 60 -9.28 -17.42 8.01
N PRO A 61 -7.97 -17.55 7.68
CA PRO A 61 -6.96 -17.91 8.66
C PRO A 61 -6.92 -16.91 9.81
N LYS A 62 -6.70 -17.41 11.02
CA LYS A 62 -6.33 -16.54 12.15
C LYS A 62 -4.86 -16.16 12.02
N THR A 63 -4.57 -14.87 12.11
CA THR A 63 -3.23 -14.29 12.05
C THR A 63 -2.91 -13.54 13.34
N ALA A 64 -1.71 -12.97 13.44
CA ALA A 64 -1.32 -12.15 14.59
C ALA A 64 -1.90 -10.72 14.55
N PHE A 65 -2.72 -10.39 13.54
CA PHE A 65 -3.31 -9.07 13.40
C PHE A 65 -4.17 -8.68 14.62
N SER A 66 -4.02 -7.43 15.06
CA SER A 66 -4.87 -6.83 16.08
C SER A 66 -5.08 -5.35 15.82
N CYS A 67 -6.31 -4.86 15.98
CA CYS A 67 -6.59 -3.42 15.94
C CYS A 67 -5.81 -2.62 17.00
N ALA A 68 -5.42 -3.24 18.11
CA ALA A 68 -4.62 -2.59 19.14
C ALA A 68 -3.18 -2.30 18.70
N SER A 69 -2.67 -2.97 17.66
CA SER A 69 -1.33 -2.73 17.12
C SER A 69 -1.30 -1.66 16.02
N LYS A 70 -2.44 -1.01 15.73
CA LYS A 70 -2.57 -0.02 14.66
C LYS A 70 -2.71 1.40 15.20
N LYS A 71 -2.20 2.38 14.46
CA LYS A 71 -2.14 3.79 14.89
C LYS A 71 -3.52 4.45 14.95
N GLN A 72 -4.47 4.02 14.12
CA GLN A 72 -5.77 4.67 13.96
C GLN A 72 -6.88 3.71 13.49
N PRO A 73 -8.16 4.09 13.57
CA PRO A 73 -9.23 3.37 12.89
C PRO A 73 -9.01 3.29 11.38
N GLY A 74 -9.47 2.23 10.73
CA GLY A 74 -9.35 2.09 9.29
C GLY A 74 -9.32 0.64 8.82
N PHE A 75 -8.79 0.42 7.63
CA PHE A 75 -8.66 -0.89 7.02
C PHE A 75 -7.19 -1.24 6.80
N TYR A 76 -6.86 -2.51 6.95
CA TYR A 76 -5.47 -2.97 7.00
C TYR A 76 -5.30 -4.27 6.23
N ALA A 77 -4.37 -4.28 5.28
CA ALA A 77 -3.97 -5.51 4.60
C ALA A 77 -3.31 -6.50 5.58
N ASP A 78 -3.65 -7.78 5.50
CA ASP A 78 -2.98 -8.83 6.27
C ASP A 78 -1.81 -9.42 5.48
N LEU A 79 -0.59 -9.08 5.87
CA LEU A 79 0.62 -9.57 5.20
C LEU A 79 0.84 -11.09 5.39
N GLU A 80 0.36 -11.68 6.49
CA GLU A 80 0.52 -13.12 6.77
C GLU A 80 -0.30 -13.98 5.80
N THR A 81 -1.38 -13.41 5.25
CA THR A 81 -2.23 -14.06 4.25
C THR A 81 -1.92 -13.63 2.81
N GLN A 82 -0.72 -13.07 2.57
CA GLN A 82 -0.36 -12.48 1.27
C GLN A 82 -1.43 -11.46 0.80
N CYS A 83 -1.97 -10.70 1.75
CA CYS A 83 -2.97 -9.66 1.56
C CYS A 83 -4.34 -10.14 1.04
N GLN A 84 -4.65 -11.43 1.00
CA GLN A 84 -6.01 -11.85 0.64
C GLN A 84 -7.01 -11.58 1.75
N VAL A 85 -6.59 -11.65 3.02
CA VAL A 85 -7.37 -11.15 4.15
C VAL A 85 -7.04 -9.69 4.40
N TYR A 86 -8.04 -8.93 4.84
CA TYR A 86 -7.87 -7.59 5.36
C TYR A 86 -8.80 -7.38 6.55
N HIS A 87 -8.44 -6.44 7.42
CA HIS A 87 -9.13 -6.20 8.68
C HIS A 87 -9.62 -4.78 8.73
N ARG A 88 -10.85 -4.58 9.23
CA ARG A 88 -11.38 -3.26 9.60
C ARG A 88 -11.27 -3.09 11.10
N CYS A 89 -10.71 -1.97 11.51
CA CYS A 89 -10.72 -1.47 12.89
C CYS A 89 -11.64 -0.26 12.96
N ASP A 90 -12.77 -0.40 13.64
CA ASP A 90 -13.68 0.73 13.81
C ASP A 90 -13.17 1.73 14.88
N PRO A 91 -13.82 2.90 15.04
CA PRO A 91 -13.41 3.89 16.04
C PRO A 91 -13.44 3.41 17.50
N ALA A 92 -14.17 2.34 17.80
CA ALA A 92 -14.19 1.70 19.12
C ALA A 92 -13.10 0.63 19.28
N GLY A 93 -12.30 0.39 18.23
CA GLY A 93 -11.25 -0.63 18.20
C GLY A 93 -11.78 -2.04 17.91
N ILE A 94 -13.05 -2.19 17.51
CA ILE A 94 -13.63 -3.48 17.18
C ILE A 94 -13.09 -3.93 15.82
N GLN A 95 -12.52 -5.13 15.81
CA GLN A 95 -12.00 -5.77 14.61
C GLN A 95 -13.11 -6.49 13.84
N THR A 96 -13.10 -6.37 12.53
CA THR A 96 -13.89 -7.20 11.61
C THR A 96 -13.01 -7.67 10.47
N ASP A 97 -13.02 -8.99 10.22
CA ASP A 97 -12.14 -9.62 9.23
C ASP A 97 -12.88 -9.86 7.92
N TYR A 98 -12.19 -9.65 6.81
CA TYR A 98 -12.73 -9.81 5.46
C TYR A 98 -11.72 -10.54 4.58
N ILE A 99 -12.21 -11.15 3.51
CA ILE A 99 -11.40 -11.90 2.56
C ILE A 99 -11.75 -11.49 1.14
N CYS A 100 -10.72 -11.17 0.35
CA CYS A 100 -10.82 -10.91 -1.07
C CYS A 100 -11.12 -12.21 -1.84
N VAL A 101 -11.87 -12.09 -2.94
CA VAL A 101 -12.19 -13.25 -3.78
C VAL A 101 -10.91 -13.83 -4.40
N ASN A 102 -10.98 -15.10 -4.81
CA ASN A 102 -9.89 -15.74 -5.53
C ASN A 102 -9.43 -14.87 -6.72
N SER A 103 -8.12 -14.74 -6.86
CA SER A 103 -7.32 -13.93 -7.80
C SER A 103 -7.17 -12.46 -7.45
N THR A 104 -7.68 -12.06 -6.27
CA THR A 104 -7.56 -10.69 -5.78
C THR A 104 -6.94 -10.65 -4.38
N VAL A 105 -6.27 -9.55 -4.09
CA VAL A 105 -5.69 -9.23 -2.78
C VAL A 105 -5.98 -7.77 -2.45
N TYR A 106 -5.95 -7.43 -1.18
CA TYR A 106 -6.29 -6.11 -0.69
C TYR A 106 -5.21 -5.09 -1.06
N ASN A 107 -5.62 -4.02 -1.73
CA ASN A 107 -4.78 -2.88 -2.07
C ASN A 107 -4.96 -1.79 -1.00
N GLN A 108 -3.94 -1.60 -0.16
CA GLN A 108 -4.00 -0.61 0.92
C GLN A 108 -4.13 0.82 0.40
N ILE A 109 -3.59 1.13 -0.79
CA ILE A 109 -3.65 2.48 -1.36
C ILE A 109 -5.10 2.84 -1.67
N THR A 110 -5.84 1.93 -2.30
CA THR A 110 -7.20 2.20 -2.81
C THR A 110 -8.33 1.67 -1.93
N LEU A 111 -7.97 0.96 -0.86
CA LEU A 111 -8.88 0.33 0.10
C LEU A 111 -9.88 -0.67 -0.51
N VAL A 112 -9.52 -1.31 -1.62
CA VAL A 112 -10.33 -2.31 -2.31
C VAL A 112 -9.53 -3.57 -2.65
N CYS A 113 -10.21 -4.69 -2.86
CA CYS A 113 -9.59 -5.88 -3.44
C CYS A 113 -9.30 -5.64 -4.92
N GLU A 114 -8.07 -5.93 -5.34
CA GLU A 114 -7.59 -5.75 -6.70
C GLU A 114 -6.84 -7.01 -7.16
N SER A 115 -6.69 -7.19 -8.46
CA SER A 115 -5.96 -8.29 -9.07
C SER A 115 -4.57 -8.45 -8.42
N PHE A 116 -4.20 -9.67 -8.03
CA PHE A 116 -2.98 -9.92 -7.24
C PHE A 116 -1.70 -9.36 -7.87
N TYR A 117 -1.64 -9.28 -9.20
CA TYR A 117 -0.49 -8.78 -9.95
C TYR A 117 -0.42 -7.25 -10.03
N ASN A 118 -1.45 -6.54 -9.58
CA ASN A 118 -1.49 -5.07 -9.51
C ASN A 118 -1.14 -4.54 -8.10
N VAL A 119 -0.90 -5.44 -7.14
CA VAL A 119 -0.68 -5.09 -5.73
C VAL A 119 0.66 -5.63 -5.24
N ASN A 120 1.53 -4.75 -4.77
CA ASN A 120 2.70 -5.16 -4.03
C ASN A 120 2.34 -5.32 -2.54
N CYS A 121 1.91 -6.53 -2.16
CA CYS A 121 1.43 -6.82 -0.81
C CYS A 121 2.41 -6.36 0.29
N ALA A 122 3.71 -6.60 0.13
CA ALA A 122 4.72 -6.24 1.13
C ALA A 122 4.80 -4.73 1.41
N LYS A 123 4.39 -3.89 0.45
CA LYS A 123 4.38 -2.42 0.60
C LYS A 123 3.11 -1.86 1.21
N ASN A 124 2.08 -2.68 1.43
CA ASN A 124 0.81 -2.19 1.97
C ASN A 124 1.02 -1.45 3.31
N VAL A 125 1.94 -1.90 4.17
CA VAL A 125 2.24 -1.23 5.45
C VAL A 125 2.70 0.23 5.27
N GLU A 126 3.39 0.55 4.18
CA GLU A 126 3.83 1.93 3.87
C GLU A 126 2.64 2.88 3.64
N TYR A 127 1.47 2.35 3.25
CA TYR A 127 0.31 3.13 2.84
C TYR A 127 -0.81 3.18 3.88
N GLU A 128 -0.65 2.52 5.04
CA GLU A 128 -1.68 2.45 6.09
C GLU A 128 -2.09 3.84 6.58
N ASN A 129 -1.12 4.71 6.88
CA ASN A 129 -1.40 6.07 7.35
C ASN A 129 -2.07 6.90 6.25
N PHE A 130 -1.52 6.86 5.04
CA PHE A 130 -2.05 7.60 3.88
C PHE A 130 -3.52 7.26 3.62
N ALA A 131 -3.85 5.97 3.55
CA ALA A 131 -5.18 5.54 3.18
C ALA A 131 -6.19 5.69 4.33
N ASN A 132 -5.77 5.45 5.57
CA ASN A 132 -6.69 5.47 6.71
C ASN A 132 -6.88 6.86 7.33
N ALA A 133 -5.96 7.82 7.15
CA ALA A 133 -6.02 9.13 7.83
C ALA A 133 -7.22 9.99 7.43
N ARG A 134 -7.84 9.70 6.27
CA ARG A 134 -9.02 10.42 5.77
C ARG A 134 -10.34 9.69 6.04
N LEU A 135 -10.28 8.44 6.52
CA LEU A 135 -11.48 7.70 6.89
C LEU A 135 -12.17 8.35 8.09
N TYR A 136 -13.50 8.26 8.12
CA TYR A 136 -14.34 8.89 9.16
C TYR A 136 -14.24 10.42 9.20
N THR A 137 -13.84 11.05 8.09
CA THR A 137 -13.85 12.50 7.89
C THR A 137 -14.72 12.87 6.68
N ASN A 138 -14.89 14.17 6.42
CA ASN A 138 -15.56 14.68 5.21
C ASN A 138 -14.58 14.96 4.06
N LEU A 139 -13.36 14.44 4.13
CA LEU A 139 -12.35 14.61 3.07
C LEU A 139 -12.49 13.51 2.01
N PRO A 140 -12.16 13.81 0.74
CA PRO A 140 -12.05 12.77 -0.28
C PRO A 140 -10.92 11.80 0.08
N LEU A 141 -11.03 10.54 -0.35
CA LEU A 141 -10.01 9.53 -0.06
C LEU A 141 -8.66 9.85 -0.75
N PHE A 142 -8.73 10.42 -1.95
CA PHE A 142 -7.58 10.83 -2.75
C PHE A 142 -7.62 12.33 -3.03
N ASP A 143 -6.44 12.92 -3.15
CA ASP A 143 -6.30 14.30 -3.57
C ASP A 143 -6.61 14.45 -5.05
N ASN A 144 -7.10 15.63 -5.43
CA ASN A 144 -7.26 15.98 -6.85
C ASN A 144 -5.89 16.28 -7.44
N ALA A 145 -5.54 15.56 -8.51
CA ALA A 145 -4.31 15.82 -9.23
C ALA A 145 -4.33 17.23 -9.88
N PRO A 146 -3.19 17.94 -9.92
CA PRO A 146 -3.05 19.18 -10.69
C PRO A 146 -3.40 19.00 -12.18
N ALA A 147 -3.78 20.08 -12.87
CA ALA A 147 -4.21 20.02 -14.27
C ALA A 147 -3.09 19.57 -15.24
N ASP A 148 -1.84 19.79 -14.88
CA ASP A 148 -0.64 19.41 -15.63
C ASP A 148 -0.05 18.06 -15.20
N TYR A 149 -0.71 17.35 -14.28
CA TYR A 149 -0.29 16.02 -13.86
C TYR A 149 -0.33 15.02 -15.02
N LEU A 150 0.77 14.29 -15.18
CA LEU A 150 0.88 13.16 -16.10
C LEU A 150 1.05 11.89 -15.28
N ALA A 151 0.07 10.97 -15.38
CA ALA A 151 0.16 9.68 -14.74
C ALA A 151 1.32 8.85 -15.30
N PRO A 152 1.88 7.89 -14.54
CA PRO A 152 2.98 7.04 -15.01
C PRO A 152 2.70 6.36 -16.36
N SER A 153 1.47 5.95 -16.62
CA SER A 153 1.06 5.37 -17.91
C SER A 153 1.15 6.35 -19.09
N GLN A 154 0.79 7.62 -18.86
CA GLN A 154 0.90 8.68 -19.88
C GLN A 154 2.36 9.01 -20.16
N LEU A 155 3.22 9.04 -19.13
CA LEU A 155 4.66 9.22 -19.28
C LEU A 155 5.29 8.11 -20.15
N VAL A 156 4.92 6.85 -19.91
CA VAL A 156 5.37 5.72 -20.74
C VAL A 156 4.91 5.87 -22.20
N LEU A 157 3.67 6.30 -22.44
CA LEU A 157 3.18 6.52 -23.80
C LEU A 157 3.99 7.59 -24.54
N LEU A 158 4.26 8.72 -23.88
CA LEU A 158 5.08 9.80 -24.44
C LEU A 158 6.50 9.33 -24.75
N GLN A 159 7.11 8.55 -23.87
CA GLN A 159 8.42 7.95 -24.10
C GLN A 159 8.42 7.02 -25.32
N ASN A 160 7.42 6.14 -25.43
CA ASN A 160 7.31 5.22 -26.57
C ASN A 160 7.14 5.96 -27.90
N GLN A 161 6.37 7.05 -27.91
CA GLN A 161 6.21 7.91 -29.08
C GLN A 161 7.53 8.58 -29.49
N ALA A 162 8.28 9.11 -28.51
CA ALA A 162 9.58 9.73 -28.76
C ALA A 162 10.60 8.73 -29.33
N VAL A 163 10.65 7.52 -28.77
CA VAL A 163 11.51 6.43 -29.28
C VAL A 163 11.14 6.05 -30.72
N SER A 164 9.85 5.94 -31.02
CA SER A 164 9.35 5.62 -32.36
C SER A 164 9.72 6.68 -33.39
N GLN A 165 9.62 7.96 -33.01
CA GLN A 165 10.03 9.09 -33.86
C GLN A 165 11.54 9.11 -34.11
N GLN A 166 12.35 8.71 -33.13
CA GLN A 166 13.80 8.62 -33.29
C GLN A 166 14.21 7.45 -34.17
N ALA A 167 13.53 6.30 -34.04
CA ALA A 167 13.75 5.13 -34.89
C ALA A 167 13.38 5.39 -36.35
N ALA A 168 12.34 6.20 -36.62
CA ALA A 168 11.93 6.56 -37.98
C ALA A 168 12.87 7.57 -38.68
N LYS A 169 13.82 8.16 -37.96
CA LYS A 169 14.82 9.10 -38.51
C LYS A 169 16.16 8.44 -38.85
N ASN A 170 16.34 7.16 -38.50
CA ASN A 170 17.51 6.35 -38.81
C ASN A 170 17.19 5.35 -39.93
#